data_AF-A0A924PJ72-F1
#
_entry.id   AF-A0A924PJ72-F1
#
_cell.length_a   1.000
_cell.length_b   1.000
_cell.length_c   1.000
_cell.angle_alpha   90.00
_cell.angle_beta   90.00
_cell.angle_gamma   90.00
#
_symmetry.space_group_name_H-M   'P 1'
#
loop_
_entity.id
_entity.type
_entity.pdbx_description
1 polymer ?
#
loop_
_entity_poly.entity_id
_entity_poly.type
_entity_poly.pdbx_seq_one_letter_code
_entity_poly.pdbx_strand_id
1 'polypeptide(L)'
;DINQCPPGGDAGVHALADLLGLAYKPLNPDHGLPQPKAVAFIDESACIGCTLCIQACPVDAILGAAKQMHTVITAECTGCDLCLPPCPVDCITMEPVVEILGTDIFSKEISSENAANVARKRYDFRLFRIEREKLERATKYANHSKATSAYQKLSTKLDSI
;
A
#
# COMPACT_ATOMS: atom_id res chain seq x y z
N ASP A 1 16.67 -7.99 -17.09
CA ASP A 1 16.03 -9.03 -17.92
C ASP A 1 14.52 -8.95 -17.72
N ILE A 2 13.69 -9.33 -18.71
CA ILE A 2 12.23 -9.07 -18.70
C ILE A 2 11.39 -10.20 -18.09
N ASN A 3 12.01 -11.35 -17.81
CA ASN A 3 11.36 -12.60 -17.41
C ASN A 3 11.50 -12.91 -15.90
N GLN A 4 11.69 -11.89 -15.06
CA GLN A 4 12.12 -12.06 -13.67
C GLN A 4 10.97 -11.88 -12.65
N CYS A 5 9.73 -11.68 -13.11
CA CYS A 5 8.59 -11.36 -12.26
C CYS A 5 7.54 -12.48 -12.33
N PRO A 6 7.60 -13.51 -11.45
CA PRO A 6 6.62 -14.59 -11.41
C PRO A 6 5.14 -14.16 -11.30
N PRO A 7 4.74 -13.14 -10.49
CA PRO A 7 3.33 -12.75 -10.40
C PRO A 7 2.81 -12.11 -11.69
N GLY A 8 3.69 -11.59 -12.55
CA GLY A 8 3.31 -11.10 -13.87
C GLY A 8 2.97 -12.22 -14.86
N GLY A 9 3.38 -13.46 -14.56
CA GLY A 9 3.13 -14.62 -15.41
C GLY A 9 3.79 -14.49 -16.80
N ASP A 10 3.52 -15.49 -17.64
CA ASP A 10 4.03 -15.53 -19.01
C ASP A 10 3.45 -14.39 -19.88
N ALA A 11 2.17 -14.07 -19.67
CA ALA A 11 1.49 -12.94 -20.32
C ALA A 11 2.19 -11.59 -20.06
N GLY A 12 2.67 -11.37 -18.84
CA GLY A 12 3.43 -10.17 -18.49
C GLY A 12 4.76 -10.08 -19.22
N VAL A 13 5.47 -11.21 -19.39
CA VAL A 13 6.75 -11.23 -20.12
C VAL A 13 6.55 -10.95 -21.60
N HIS A 14 5.51 -11.51 -22.21
CA HIS A 14 5.11 -11.18 -23.58
C HIS A 14 4.81 -9.69 -23.75
N ALA A 15 3.99 -9.11 -22.88
CA ALA A 15 3.66 -7.69 -22.93
C ALA A 15 4.91 -6.79 -22.80
N LEU A 16 5.88 -7.18 -21.95
CA LEU A 16 7.14 -6.46 -21.80
C LEU A 16 8.05 -6.61 -23.03
N ALA A 17 8.13 -7.81 -23.62
CA ALA A 17 8.89 -8.06 -24.83
C ALA A 17 8.40 -7.17 -25.98
N ASP A 18 7.08 -7.13 -26.18
CA ASP A 18 6.43 -6.32 -27.21
C ASP A 18 6.66 -4.81 -26.97
N LEU A 19 6.47 -4.35 -25.72
CA LEU A 19 6.61 -2.94 -25.38
C LEU A 19 8.05 -2.43 -25.52
N LEU A 20 9.04 -3.26 -25.20
CA LEU A 20 10.45 -2.90 -25.20
C LEU A 20 11.17 -3.27 -26.51
N GLY A 21 10.48 -3.95 -27.44
CA GLY A 21 11.07 -4.44 -28.69
C GLY A 21 12.15 -5.51 -28.46
N LEU A 22 12.00 -6.32 -27.40
CA LEU A 22 12.95 -7.36 -27.02
C LEU A 22 12.43 -8.74 -27.43
N ALA A 23 13.34 -9.70 -27.61
CA ALA A 23 12.95 -11.10 -27.82
C ALA A 23 12.32 -11.68 -26.54
N TYR A 24 11.24 -12.44 -26.72
CA TYR A 24 10.60 -13.17 -25.62
C TYR A 24 11.58 -14.15 -24.96
N LYS A 25 11.44 -14.30 -23.64
CA LYS A 25 12.11 -15.32 -22.84
C LYS A 25 11.10 -15.94 -21.86
N PRO A 26 11.14 -17.25 -21.61
CA PRO A 26 10.30 -17.86 -20.59
C PRO A 26 10.66 -17.34 -19.20
N LEU A 27 9.69 -17.35 -18.27
CA LEU A 27 9.89 -16.96 -16.88
C LEU A 27 11.12 -17.64 -16.26
N ASN A 28 11.92 -16.86 -15.55
CA ASN A 28 13.08 -17.36 -14.82
C ASN A 28 12.64 -18.03 -13.50
N PRO A 29 12.77 -19.36 -13.37
CA PRO A 29 12.37 -20.08 -12.16
C PRO A 29 13.21 -19.70 -10.92
N ASP A 30 14.41 -19.14 -11.10
CA ASP A 30 15.27 -18.71 -10.00
C ASP A 30 14.62 -17.61 -9.13
N HIS A 31 13.65 -16.88 -9.68
CA HIS A 31 12.93 -15.82 -8.98
C HIS A 31 11.55 -16.25 -8.45
N GLY A 32 11.19 -17.53 -8.61
CA GLY A 32 9.95 -18.12 -8.12
C GLY A 32 9.04 -18.64 -9.23
N LEU A 33 7.95 -19.26 -8.81
CA LEU A 33 6.93 -19.83 -9.70
C LEU A 33 5.73 -18.89 -9.83
N PRO A 34 5.02 -18.91 -10.97
CA PRO A 34 3.76 -18.19 -11.12
C PRO A 34 2.80 -18.53 -9.98
N GLN A 35 2.22 -17.50 -9.38
CA GLN A 35 1.20 -17.63 -8.35
C GLN A 35 -0.14 -17.08 -8.86
N PRO A 36 -1.27 -17.64 -8.43
CA PRO A 36 -2.57 -17.05 -8.72
C PRO A 36 -2.66 -15.67 -8.07
N LYS A 37 -3.55 -14.83 -8.61
CA LYS A 37 -3.86 -13.54 -8.00
C LYS A 37 -4.42 -13.77 -6.59
N ALA A 38 -3.80 -13.13 -5.60
CA ALA A 38 -4.22 -13.19 -4.22
C ALA A 38 -4.45 -11.79 -3.65
N VAL A 39 -5.27 -11.70 -2.61
CA VAL A 39 -5.51 -10.47 -1.83
C VAL A 39 -5.16 -10.71 -0.38
N ALA A 40 -4.73 -9.66 0.30
CA ALA A 40 -4.43 -9.74 1.73
C ALA A 40 -5.73 -9.91 2.53
N PHE A 41 -5.70 -10.79 3.51
CA PHE A 41 -6.73 -10.98 4.53
C PHE A 41 -6.10 -10.70 5.89
N ILE A 42 -6.81 -9.97 6.76
CA ILE A 42 -6.35 -9.65 8.12
C ILE A 42 -7.29 -10.34 9.09
N ASP A 43 -6.76 -11.21 9.95
CA ASP A 43 -7.52 -11.77 11.07
C ASP A 43 -7.79 -10.65 12.09
N GLU A 44 -9.03 -10.18 12.14
CA GLU A 44 -9.41 -9.08 13.03
C GLU A 44 -9.27 -9.45 14.51
N SER A 45 -9.40 -10.74 14.86
CA SER A 45 -9.33 -11.20 16.25
C SER A 45 -7.91 -11.12 16.82
N ALA A 46 -6.89 -11.23 15.97
CA ALA A 46 -5.49 -11.14 16.33
C ALA A 46 -4.90 -9.73 16.12
N CYS A 47 -5.58 -8.86 15.37
CA CYS A 47 -5.08 -7.53 15.01
C CYS A 47 -5.04 -6.56 16.20
N ILE A 48 -3.84 -6.08 16.54
CA ILE A 48 -3.62 -5.14 17.67
C ILE A 48 -3.72 -3.65 17.30
N GLY A 49 -4.04 -3.32 16.05
CA GLY A 49 -4.18 -1.92 15.64
C GLY A 49 -2.86 -1.10 15.60
N CYS A 50 -1.73 -1.73 15.23
CA CYS A 50 -0.41 -1.07 15.24
C CYS A 50 -0.15 -0.09 14.07
N THR A 51 -0.96 -0.15 13.00
CA THR A 51 -0.92 0.70 11.79
C THR A 51 0.27 0.52 10.85
N LEU A 52 1.20 -0.39 11.13
CA LEU A 52 2.39 -0.62 10.30
C LEU A 52 2.02 -1.15 8.90
N CYS A 53 0.98 -1.98 8.79
CA CYS A 53 0.46 -2.47 7.52
C CYS A 53 -0.09 -1.33 6.63
N ILE A 54 -0.76 -0.32 7.20
CA ILE A 54 -1.23 0.88 6.47
C ILE A 54 -0.03 1.67 5.92
N GLN A 55 1.06 1.76 6.68
CA GLN A 55 2.27 2.45 6.23
C GLN A 55 3.00 1.68 5.12
N ALA A 56 2.82 0.37 5.02
CA ALA A 56 3.43 -0.44 3.97
C ALA A 56 2.58 -0.53 2.69
N CYS A 57 1.25 -0.42 2.79
CA CYS A 57 0.35 -0.55 1.65
C CYS A 57 0.55 0.59 0.62
N PRO A 58 1.03 0.31 -0.60
CA PRO A 58 1.33 1.35 -1.59
C PRO A 58 0.08 1.99 -2.21
N VAL A 59 -1.08 1.34 -2.11
CA VAL A 59 -2.33 1.77 -2.74
C VAL A 59 -3.41 2.15 -1.72
N ASP A 60 -3.04 2.28 -0.44
CA ASP A 60 -3.98 2.60 0.65
C ASP A 60 -5.22 1.68 0.66
N ALA A 61 -5.05 0.38 0.43
CA ALA A 61 -6.14 -0.62 0.44
C ALA A 61 -6.49 -1.14 1.84
N ILE A 62 -5.78 -0.70 2.89
CA ILE A 62 -6.00 -1.13 4.27
C ILE A 62 -6.65 0.01 5.04
N LEU A 63 -7.82 -0.27 5.64
CA LEU A 63 -8.54 0.67 6.50
C LEU A 63 -8.34 0.32 7.97
N GLY A 64 -8.35 1.35 8.81
CA GLY A 64 -8.34 1.25 10.27
C GLY A 64 -7.63 2.46 10.90
N ALA A 65 -7.38 2.39 12.19
CA ALA A 65 -6.76 3.45 12.96
C ALA A 65 -5.90 2.88 14.09
N ALA A 66 -5.10 3.73 14.72
CA ALA A 66 -4.33 3.33 15.88
C ALA A 66 -5.24 2.74 16.97
N LYS A 67 -4.90 1.54 17.46
CA LYS A 67 -5.67 0.77 18.45
C LYS A 67 -7.07 0.34 17.97
N GLN A 68 -7.31 0.32 16.67
CA GLN A 68 -8.51 -0.23 16.04
C GLN A 68 -8.14 -1.36 15.10
N MET A 69 -9.04 -2.33 14.93
CA MET A 69 -8.82 -3.45 14.01
C MET A 69 -8.72 -2.93 12.58
N HIS A 70 -7.82 -3.55 11.81
CA HIS A 70 -7.62 -3.22 10.41
C HIS A 70 -8.35 -4.21 9.52
N THR A 71 -8.82 -3.74 8.36
CA THR A 71 -9.43 -4.59 7.33
C THR A 71 -8.95 -4.18 5.94
N VAL A 72 -9.04 -5.09 4.97
CA VAL A 72 -8.57 -4.88 3.60
C VAL A 72 -9.76 -4.64 2.68
N ILE A 73 -9.71 -3.57 1.90
CA ILE A 73 -10.63 -3.38 0.78
C ILE A 73 -10.13 -4.25 -0.37
N THR A 74 -10.68 -5.45 -0.49
CA THR A 74 -10.24 -6.48 -1.46
C THR A 74 -10.23 -5.97 -2.90
N ALA A 75 -11.19 -5.14 -3.28
CA ALA A 75 -11.29 -4.53 -4.61
C ALA A 75 -10.12 -3.59 -4.96
N GLU A 76 -9.44 -3.04 -3.96
CA GLU A 76 -8.33 -2.09 -4.13
C GLU A 76 -6.97 -2.74 -3.87
N CYS A 77 -6.97 -3.95 -3.30
CA CYS A 77 -5.75 -4.70 -3.00
C CYS A 77 -5.10 -5.22 -4.29
N THR A 78 -3.80 -4.97 -4.43
CA THR A 78 -3.02 -5.42 -5.59
C THR A 78 -2.35 -6.77 -5.40
N GLY A 79 -2.34 -7.33 -4.18
CA GLY A 79 -1.63 -8.57 -3.88
C GLY A 79 -0.11 -8.44 -3.92
N CYS A 80 0.43 -7.32 -3.42
CA CYS A 80 1.88 -7.04 -3.44
C CYS A 80 2.64 -7.57 -2.20
N ASP A 81 1.92 -8.10 -1.22
CA ASP A 81 2.43 -8.76 -0.01
C ASP A 81 3.31 -7.88 0.91
N LEU A 82 3.49 -6.59 0.59
CA LEU A 82 4.29 -5.65 1.38
C LEU A 82 3.78 -5.44 2.81
N CYS A 83 2.52 -5.78 3.07
CA CYS A 83 1.90 -5.65 4.39
C CYS A 83 2.21 -6.82 5.35
N LEU A 84 2.71 -7.96 4.85
CA LEU A 84 3.03 -9.13 5.66
C LEU A 84 4.24 -8.87 6.60
N PRO A 85 5.45 -8.52 6.08
CA PRO A 85 6.63 -8.35 6.93
C PRO A 85 6.50 -7.34 8.10
N PRO A 86 5.81 -6.19 7.96
CA PRO A 86 5.69 -5.24 9.06
C PRO A 86 4.64 -5.60 10.12
N CYS A 87 3.86 -6.67 9.95
CA CYS A 87 2.87 -7.07 10.94
C CYS A 87 3.54 -7.75 12.16
N PRO A 88 3.54 -7.15 13.36
CA PRO A 88 4.28 -7.69 14.50
C PRO A 88 3.63 -8.91 15.16
N VAL A 89 2.38 -9.21 14.79
CA VAL A 89 1.58 -10.33 15.31
C VAL A 89 1.25 -11.36 14.22
N ASP A 90 1.81 -11.18 13.03
CA ASP A 90 1.66 -12.09 11.89
C ASP A 90 0.21 -12.49 11.56
N CYS A 91 -0.72 -11.54 11.71
CA CYS A 91 -2.15 -11.78 11.51
C CYS A 91 -2.64 -11.55 10.07
N ILE A 92 -1.75 -11.55 9.08
CA ILE A 92 -2.08 -11.23 7.68
C ILE A 92 -1.72 -12.41 6.78
N THR A 93 -2.68 -12.88 5.99
CA THR A 93 -2.50 -13.98 5.03
C THR A 93 -2.83 -13.52 3.63
N MET A 94 -2.31 -14.23 2.62
CA MET A 94 -2.67 -14.00 1.22
C MET A 94 -3.66 -15.07 0.77
N GLU A 95 -4.86 -14.65 0.40
CA GLU A 95 -5.93 -15.54 -0.04
C GLU A 95 -6.12 -15.45 -1.56
N PRO A 96 -6.17 -16.58 -2.28
CA PRO A 96 -6.39 -16.57 -3.71
C PRO A 96 -7.79 -16.04 -4.03
N VAL A 97 -7.89 -15.18 -5.05
CA VAL A 97 -9.19 -14.71 -5.53
C VAL A 97 -9.84 -15.84 -6.32
N VAL A 98 -10.90 -16.43 -5.76
CA VAL A 98 -11.72 -17.42 -6.47
C VAL A 98 -12.65 -16.71 -7.46
N GLU A 99 -12.37 -16.84 -8.75
CA GLU A 99 -13.33 -16.45 -9.78
C GLU A 99 -14.48 -17.48 -9.77
N ILE A 100 -15.57 -17.17 -9.07
CA ILE A 100 -16.76 -18.00 -9.10
C ILE A 100 -17.42 -17.82 -10.46
N LEU A 101 -17.37 -18.87 -11.29
CA LEU A 101 -18.08 -19.00 -12.56
C LEU A 101 -19.56 -18.59 -12.41
N GLY A 102 -19.92 -17.37 -12.84
CA GLY A 102 -21.30 -17.00 -13.13
C GLY A 102 -22.02 -16.04 -12.17
N THR A 103 -21.36 -15.43 -11.19
CA THR A 103 -21.95 -14.32 -10.41
C THR A 103 -21.21 -13.01 -10.59
N ASP A 104 -20.95 -12.67 -11.86
CA ASP A 104 -20.46 -11.36 -12.29
C ASP A 104 -21.61 -10.35 -12.40
N ILE A 105 -22.44 -10.24 -11.37
CA ILE A 105 -23.46 -9.17 -11.30
C ILE A 105 -22.81 -7.87 -10.81
N PHE A 106 -21.63 -7.94 -10.17
CA PHE A 106 -20.90 -6.77 -9.66
C PHE A 106 -19.57 -6.46 -10.37
N SER A 107 -19.03 -7.35 -11.20
CA SER A 107 -17.66 -7.24 -11.75
C SER A 107 -17.60 -6.77 -13.21
N LYS A 108 -18.69 -6.87 -13.99
CA LYS A 108 -18.66 -6.53 -15.41
C LYS A 108 -18.87 -5.04 -15.73
N GLU A 109 -19.39 -4.24 -14.79
CA GLU A 109 -19.81 -2.85 -15.05
C GLU A 109 -19.12 -1.76 -14.21
N ILE A 110 -18.13 -2.07 -13.37
CA ILE A 110 -17.38 -1.03 -12.64
C ILE A 110 -16.16 -0.58 -13.46
N SER A 111 -16.48 0.21 -14.49
CA SER A 111 -15.63 1.18 -15.20
C SER A 111 -14.53 0.65 -16.13
N SER A 112 -14.49 1.25 -17.33
CA SER A 112 -13.71 0.96 -18.53
C SER A 112 -12.19 1.19 -18.42
N GLU A 113 -11.59 0.97 -17.25
CA GLU A 113 -10.20 1.35 -16.98
C GLU A 113 -9.36 0.16 -16.50
N ASN A 114 -8.18 -0.03 -17.10
CA ASN A 114 -7.27 -1.12 -16.76
C ASN A 114 -6.95 -1.11 -15.25
N ALA A 115 -7.09 -2.25 -14.57
CA ALA A 115 -6.81 -2.40 -13.13
C ALA A 115 -5.41 -1.86 -12.74
N ALA A 116 -4.41 -1.97 -13.64
CA ALA A 116 -3.09 -1.39 -13.44
C ALA A 116 -3.12 0.15 -13.37
N ASN A 117 -3.97 0.80 -14.17
CA ASN A 117 -4.16 2.25 -14.13
C ASN A 117 -4.84 2.69 -12.84
N VAL A 118 -5.82 1.91 -12.36
CA VAL A 118 -6.49 2.17 -11.07
C VAL A 118 -5.47 2.10 -9.93
N ALA A 119 -4.68 1.03 -9.86
CA ALA A 119 -3.62 0.89 -8.86
C ALA A 119 -2.60 2.04 -8.92
N ARG A 120 -2.19 2.46 -10.13
CA ARG A 120 -1.30 3.61 -10.32
C ARG A 120 -1.90 4.90 -9.77
N LYS A 121 -3.14 5.24 -10.15
CA LYS A 121 -3.83 6.45 -9.64
C LYS A 121 -3.87 6.46 -8.12
N ARG A 122 -4.16 5.32 -7.48
CA ARG A 122 -4.18 5.20 -6.01
C ARG A 122 -2.81 5.42 -5.37
N TYR A 123 -1.76 4.85 -5.95
CA TYR A 123 -0.39 5.09 -5.51
C TYR A 123 -0.04 6.59 -5.55
N ASP A 124 -0.41 7.28 -6.64
CA ASP A 124 -0.17 8.72 -6.77
C ASP A 124 -0.94 9.52 -5.71
N PHE A 125 -2.20 9.16 -5.42
CA PHE A 125 -2.97 9.77 -4.34
C PHE A 125 -2.36 9.54 -2.96
N ARG A 126 -1.82 8.35 -2.70
CA ARG A 126 -1.11 8.06 -1.45
C ARG A 126 0.13 8.96 -1.31
N LEU A 127 0.93 9.11 -2.37
CA LEU A 127 2.10 9.99 -2.34
C LEU A 127 1.70 11.44 -2.04
N PHE A 128 0.64 11.94 -2.67
CA PHE A 128 0.10 13.26 -2.38
C PHE A 128 -0.32 13.40 -0.91
N ARG A 129 -1.03 12.40 -0.37
CA ARG A 129 -1.42 12.38 1.05
C ARG A 129 -0.22 12.43 1.98
N ILE A 130 0.80 11.61 1.74
CA ILE A 130 2.04 11.56 2.53
C ILE A 130 2.76 12.91 2.51
N GLU A 131 2.87 13.54 1.34
CA GLU A 131 3.54 14.83 1.20
C GLU A 131 2.80 15.93 1.96
N ARG A 132 1.47 15.98 1.81
CA ARG A 132 0.61 16.88 2.58
C ARG A 132 0.81 16.69 4.09
N GLU A 133 0.78 15.45 4.58
CA GLU A 133 0.97 15.15 6.00
C GLU A 133 2.36 15.57 6.50
N LYS A 134 3.41 15.40 5.70
CA LYS A 134 4.76 15.88 6.03
C LYS A 134 4.80 17.40 6.20
N LEU A 135 4.20 18.14 5.25
CA LEU A 135 4.14 19.61 5.31
C LEU A 135 3.33 20.10 6.52
N GLU A 136 2.18 19.48 6.80
CA GLU A 136 1.36 19.81 7.97
C GLU A 136 2.10 19.54 9.28
N ARG A 137 2.78 18.39 9.39
CA ARG A 137 3.60 18.05 10.57
C ARG A 137 4.76 19.03 10.73
N ALA A 138 5.49 19.33 9.67
CA ALA A 138 6.60 20.31 9.69
C ALA A 138 6.12 21.70 10.15
N THR A 139 4.97 22.15 9.66
CA THR A 139 4.36 23.42 10.07
C THR A 139 3.99 23.42 11.55
N LYS A 140 3.37 22.35 12.06
CA LYS A 140 3.05 22.19 13.48
C LYS A 140 4.30 22.23 14.37
N TYR A 141 5.36 21.51 13.99
CA TYR A 141 6.63 21.51 14.73
C TYR A 141 7.30 22.89 14.72
N ALA A 142 7.33 23.58 13.58
CA ALA A 142 7.88 24.93 13.49
C ALA A 142 7.11 25.92 14.39
N ASN A 143 5.78 25.81 14.44
CA ASN A 143 4.95 26.64 15.30
C ASN A 143 5.18 26.32 16.79
N HIS A 144 5.27 25.04 17.15
CA HIS A 144 5.57 24.63 18.52
C HIS A 144 6.95 25.14 18.97
N SER A 145 8.00 24.98 18.15
CA SER A 145 9.35 25.49 18.42
C SER A 145 9.38 27.01 18.63
N LYS A 146 8.68 27.78 17.78
CA LYS A 146 8.53 29.23 17.95
C LYS A 146 7.81 29.59 19.26
N ALA A 147 6.74 28.88 19.60
CA ALA A 147 6.00 29.10 20.84
C ALA A 147 6.85 28.79 22.09
N THR A 148 7.61 27.68 22.09
CA THR A 148 8.55 27.34 23.18
C THR A 148 9.64 28.39 23.32
N SER A 149 10.23 28.85 22.21
CA SER A 149 11.29 29.86 22.22
C SER A 149 10.78 31.24 22.68
N ALA A 150 9.53 31.60 22.36
CA ALA A 150 8.89 32.81 22.85
C ALA A 150 8.57 32.73 24.36
N TYR A 151 8.05 31.60 24.83
CA TYR A 151 7.79 31.36 26.26
C TYR A 151 9.07 31.38 27.10
N GLN A 152 10.15 30.74 26.64
CA GLN A 152 11.45 30.75 27.31
C GLN A 152 11.97 32.18 27.50
N LYS A 153 11.90 33.00 26.44
CA LYS A 153 12.31 34.42 26.48
C LYS A 153 11.46 35.25 27.44
N LEU A 154 10.16 34.95 27.54
CA LEU A 154 9.25 35.64 28.45
C LEU A 154 9.53 35.25 29.91
N SER A 155 9.76 33.97 30.19
CA SER A 155 10.09 33.45 31.53
C SER A 155 11.39 34.04 32.05
N THR A 156 12.47 33.99 31.26
CA THR A 156 13.77 34.57 31.67
C THR A 156 13.71 36.07 31.94
N LYS A 157 12.73 36.77 31.34
CA LYS A 157 12.51 38.20 31.55
C LYS A 157 11.72 38.48 32.84
N LEU A 158 10.80 37.59 33.22
CA LEU A 158 10.11 37.65 34.52
C LEU A 158 11.06 37.33 35.68
N ASP A 159 11.94 36.35 35.52
CA ASP A 159 12.89 35.93 36.56
C ASP A 159 14.04 36.95 36.80
N SER A 160 14.15 37.95 35.91
CA SER A 160 15.16 39.02 35.96
C SER A 160 14.64 40.35 36.54
N ILE A 161 13.39 40.38 37.01
CA ILE A 161 12.74 41.51 37.69
C ILE A 161 12.63 41.19 39.17
#